data_AF-A0A5S4TA53-F1
#
_entry.id   AF-A0A5S4TA53-F1
#
_cell.length_a   1.000
_cell.length_b   1.000
_cell.length_c   1.000
_cell.angle_alpha   90.00
_cell.angle_beta   90.00
_cell.angle_gamma   90.00
#
_symmetry.space_group_name_H-M   'P 1'
#
loop_
_entity.id
_entity.type
_entity.pdbx_description
1 polymer ?
#
loop_
_entity_poly.entity_id
_entity_poly.type
_entity_poly.pdbx_seq_one_letter_code
_entity_poly.pdbx_strand_id
1 'polypeptide(L)'
;AERRLKNLDYFKTVKITTEPGSSSDRVILIVDLEEKSTGDFSVSGGYSTTDGALAEVSISERNLLGRGLFAKASVSYGQYSRGVSLSFVEPYLLDYRVALGLDAYYKEQLPSDYSTYGVKTVGFSPRL
;
A
#
# COMPACT_ATOMS: atom_id res chain seq x y z
N ALA A 1 -10.48 12.09 -18.95
CA ALA A 1 -11.00 11.39 -17.76
C ALA A 1 -10.48 9.96 -17.67
N GLU A 2 -10.57 9.18 -18.75
CA GLU A 2 -10.12 7.78 -18.84
C GLU A 2 -8.69 7.51 -18.35
N ARG A 3 -7.73 8.39 -18.67
CA ARG A 3 -6.34 8.26 -18.21
C ARG A 3 -6.19 8.31 -16.67
N ARG A 4 -7.03 9.08 -15.97
CA ARG A 4 -7.00 9.16 -14.50
C ARG A 4 -7.58 7.89 -13.87
N LEU A 5 -8.61 7.30 -14.48
CA LEU A 5 -9.19 6.02 -14.05
C LEU A 5 -8.21 4.86 -14.29
N LYS A 6 -7.53 4.83 -15.44
CA LYS A 6 -6.47 3.85 -15.72
C LYS A 6 -5.29 3.99 -14.75
N ASN A 7 -4.92 5.21 -14.37
CA ASN A 7 -3.82 5.47 -13.43
C ASN A 7 -4.13 5.05 -11.98
N LEU A 8 -5.39 4.80 -11.62
CA LEU A 8 -5.72 4.24 -10.30
C LEU A 8 -5.34 2.76 -10.17
N ASP A 9 -5.18 2.06 -11.31
CA ASP A 9 -4.80 0.64 -11.37
C ASP A 9 -5.73 -0.31 -10.58
N TYR A 10 -6.94 0.15 -10.23
CA TYR A 10 -7.99 -0.63 -9.57
C TYR A 10 -8.86 -1.43 -10.56
N PHE A 11 -8.83 -1.08 -11.84
CA PHE A 11 -9.72 -1.62 -12.85
C PHE A 11 -8.94 -2.27 -13.98
N LYS A 12 -9.32 -3.50 -14.33
CA LYS A 12 -8.73 -4.26 -15.44
C LYS A 12 -9.17 -3.71 -16.79
N THR A 13 -10.43 -3.29 -16.88
CA THR A 13 -11.03 -2.72 -18.09
C THR A 13 -11.84 -1.49 -17.72
N VAL A 14 -11.62 -0.38 -18.43
CA VAL A 14 -12.44 0.84 -18.35
C VAL A 14 -13.02 1.07 -19.74
N LYS A 15 -14.32 0.86 -19.92
CA LYS A 15 -15.04 1.21 -21.14
C LYS A 15 -15.92 2.43 -20.86
N ILE A 16 -15.75 3.46 -21.67
CA ILE A 16 -16.62 4.64 -21.65
C ILE A 16 -17.45 4.57 -22.92
N THR A 17 -18.75 4.37 -22.77
CA THR A 17 -19.74 4.39 -23.85
C THR A 17 -20.62 5.62 -23.71
N THR A 18 -20.99 6.20 -24.84
CA THR A 18 -21.86 7.38 -24.89
C THR A 18 -23.19 6.98 -25.52
N GLU A 19 -24.27 7.14 -24.78
CA GLU A 19 -25.62 6.96 -25.29
C GLU A 19 -26.31 8.33 -25.48
N PRO A 20 -27.14 8.51 -26.52
CA PRO A 20 -27.90 9.73 -26.70
C PRO A 20 -28.86 9.92 -25.51
N GLY A 21 -28.84 11.11 -24.91
CA GLY A 21 -29.69 11.47 -23.79
C GLY A 21 -31.09 11.90 -24.22
N SER A 22 -31.93 12.31 -23.26
CA SER A 22 -33.33 12.68 -23.50
C SER A 22 -33.56 13.93 -24.37
N SER A 23 -32.51 14.59 -24.86
CA SER A 23 -32.56 15.76 -25.75
C SER A 23 -31.32 15.78 -26.64
N SER A 24 -31.37 16.44 -27.80
CA SER A 24 -30.28 16.49 -28.80
C SER A 24 -28.95 16.99 -28.25
N ASP A 25 -29.01 17.74 -27.15
CA ASP A 25 -27.85 18.42 -26.56
C ASP A 25 -27.33 17.69 -25.31
N ARG A 26 -27.86 16.51 -25.00
CA ARG A 26 -27.50 15.72 -23.83
C ARG A 26 -26.97 14.36 -24.25
N VAL A 27 -25.85 13.96 -23.66
CA VAL A 27 -25.25 12.64 -23.84
C VAL A 27 -25.13 11.98 -22.47
N ILE A 28 -25.56 10.74 -22.37
CA ILE A 28 -25.38 9.90 -21.18
C ILE A 28 -24.03 9.19 -21.34
N LEU A 29 -23.14 9.39 -20.38
CA LEU A 29 -21.87 8.68 -20.31
C LEU A 29 -22.06 7.46 -19.41
N ILE A 30 -22.01 6.27 -19.99
CA ILE A 30 -21.99 5.01 -19.27
C ILE A 30 -20.52 4.61 -19.10
N VAL A 31 -20.14 4.31 -17.87
CA VAL A 31 -18.77 3.91 -17.51
C VAL A 31 -18.84 2.49 -16.96
N ASP A 32 -18.50 1.53 -17.81
CA ASP A 32 -18.38 0.12 -17.43
C ASP A 32 -16.98 -0.13 -16.86
N LEU A 33 -16.93 -0.57 -15.60
CA LEU A 33 -15.70 -0.83 -14.85
C LEU A 33 -15.64 -2.33 -14.47
N GLU A 34 -14.51 -2.97 -14.78
CA GLU A 34 -14.19 -4.32 -14.28
C GLU A 34 -13.12 -4.19 -13.19
N GLU A 35 -13.49 -4.46 -11.94
CA GLU A 35 -12.58 -4.39 -10.79
C GLU A 35 -11.51 -5.50 -10.87
N LYS A 36 -10.26 -5.15 -10.51
CA LYS A 36 -9.16 -6.11 -10.37
C LYS A 36 -8.87 -6.32 -8.88
N SER A 37 -8.29 -7.47 -8.52
CA SER A 37 -7.74 -7.66 -7.17
C SER A 37 -6.65 -6.61 -6.90
N THR A 38 -6.90 -5.71 -5.96
CA THR A 38 -5.99 -4.62 -5.54
C THR A 38 -5.09 -5.01 -4.37
N GLY A 39 -5.28 -6.23 -3.85
CA GLY A 39 -4.41 -6.86 -2.87
C GLY A 39 -3.14 -7.40 -3.51
N ASP A 40 -2.00 -6.99 -2.97
CA ASP A 40 -0.66 -7.40 -3.32
C ASP A 40 -0.07 -8.20 -2.15
N PHE A 41 0.42 -9.41 -2.43
CA PHE A 41 1.19 -10.22 -1.48
C PHE A 41 2.61 -10.39 -2.00
N SER A 42 3.60 -10.08 -1.17
CA SER A 42 5.02 -10.16 -1.52
C SER A 42 5.79 -10.96 -0.48
N VAL A 43 6.66 -11.84 -0.95
CA VAL A 43 7.66 -12.51 -0.13
C VAL A 43 9.02 -12.19 -0.70
N SER A 44 9.93 -11.72 0.15
CA SER A 44 11.31 -11.41 -0.21
C SER A 44 12.27 -12.07 0.78
N GLY A 45 13.49 -12.29 0.33
CA GLY A 45 14.56 -12.82 1.15
C GLY A 45 15.91 -12.34 0.65
N GLY A 46 16.88 -12.28 1.54
CA GLY A 46 18.22 -11.79 1.25
C GLY A 46 19.24 -12.30 2.26
N TYR A 47 20.50 -11.92 2.04
CA TYR A 47 21.59 -12.20 2.96
C TYR A 47 22.42 -10.93 3.13
N SER A 48 22.69 -10.60 4.39
CA SER A 48 23.55 -9.50 4.81
C SER A 48 24.72 -10.05 5.60
N THR A 49 25.92 -9.53 5.38
CA THR A 49 27.11 -9.89 6.18
C THR A 49 27.01 -9.41 7.62
N THR A 50 26.21 -8.37 7.89
CA THR A 50 26.02 -7.80 9.23
C THR A 50 24.77 -8.35 9.92
N ASP A 51 23.66 -8.49 9.19
CA ASP A 51 22.36 -8.92 9.74
C ASP A 51 22.03 -10.40 9.49
N GLY A 52 22.88 -11.11 8.74
CA GLY A 52 22.71 -12.52 8.38
C GLY A 52 21.62 -12.73 7.33
N ALA A 53 21.07 -13.94 7.28
CA ALA A 53 19.92 -14.24 6.43
C ALA A 53 18.68 -13.46 6.89
N LEU A 54 17.93 -12.91 5.94
CA LEU A 54 16.71 -12.15 6.17
C LEU A 54 15.59 -12.61 5.23
N ALA A 55 14.37 -12.62 5.74
CA ALA A 55 13.15 -12.87 5.00
C ALA A 55 12.11 -11.81 5.39
N GLU A 56 11.33 -11.35 4.43
CA GLU A 56 10.22 -10.45 4.68
C GLU A 56 8.98 -10.96 3.95
N VAL A 57 7.85 -10.90 4.63
CA VAL A 57 6.53 -11.14 4.08
C VAL A 57 5.75 -9.86 4.24
N SER A 58 5.19 -9.35 3.15
CA SER A 58 4.33 -8.17 3.19
C SER A 58 3.04 -8.40 2.43
N ILE A 59 1.96 -7.83 2.97
CA ILE A 59 0.65 -7.78 2.35
C ILE A 59 0.25 -6.32 2.28
N SER A 60 -0.21 -5.87 1.12
CA SER A 60 -0.76 -4.53 0.93
C SER A 60 -2.05 -4.58 0.16
N GLU A 61 -2.95 -3.66 0.48
CA GLU A 61 -4.24 -3.50 -0.15
C GLU A 61 -4.36 -2.04 -0.57
N ARG A 62 -4.54 -1.79 -1.87
CA ARG A 62 -4.60 -0.41 -2.41
C ARG A 62 -6.01 0.17 -2.42
N ASN A 63 -7.04 -0.66 -2.27
CA ASN A 63 -8.44 -0.24 -2.27
C ASN A 63 -9.18 -0.88 -1.09
N LEU A 64 -8.68 -0.64 0.13
CA LEU A 64 -9.25 -1.25 1.33
C LEU A 64 -10.74 -0.88 1.46
N LEU A 65 -11.59 -1.90 1.51
CA LEU A 65 -13.06 -1.79 1.56
C LEU A 65 -13.69 -0.99 0.39
N GLY A 66 -13.01 -0.87 -0.76
CA GLY A 66 -13.53 -0.09 -1.90
C GLY A 66 -13.42 1.42 -1.73
N ARG A 67 -12.66 1.91 -0.73
CA ARG A 67 -12.58 3.34 -0.37
C ARG A 67 -11.36 4.06 -0.96
N GLY A 68 -10.52 3.38 -1.74
CA GLY A 68 -9.25 3.93 -2.25
C GLY A 68 -8.19 4.16 -1.16
N LEU A 69 -8.38 3.54 0.01
CA LEU A 69 -7.42 3.58 1.11
C LEU A 69 -6.31 2.55 0.87
N PHE A 70 -5.07 2.95 1.16
CA PHE A 70 -3.92 2.07 1.09
C PHE A 70 -3.55 1.58 2.50
N ALA A 71 -3.45 0.27 2.68
CA ALA A 71 -2.95 -0.34 3.90
C ALA A 71 -1.87 -1.35 3.55
N LYS A 72 -0.79 -1.39 4.31
CA LYS A 72 0.28 -2.37 4.18
C LYS A 72 0.71 -2.87 5.55
N ALA A 73 0.86 -4.18 5.67
CA ALA A 73 1.48 -4.82 6.81
C ALA A 73 2.69 -5.62 6.31
N SER A 74 3.84 -5.48 6.97
CA SER A 74 4.99 -6.32 6.70
C SER A 74 5.59 -6.89 7.98
N VAL A 75 6.06 -8.12 7.87
CA VAL A 75 6.80 -8.81 8.92
C VAL A 75 8.14 -9.20 8.32
N SER A 76 9.20 -8.78 8.97
CA SER A 76 10.58 -9.14 8.63
C SER A 76 11.14 -10.03 9.71
N TYR A 77 11.77 -11.12 9.29
CA TYR A 77 12.44 -12.09 10.16
C TYR A 77 13.83 -12.35 9.61
N GLY A 78 14.85 -12.06 10.40
CA GLY A 78 16.23 -12.32 10.06
C GLY A 78 17.00 -12.85 11.25
N GLN A 79 18.23 -13.28 10.98
CA GLN A 79 19.11 -13.91 11.97
C GLN A 79 19.43 -12.96 13.14
N TYR A 80 19.67 -11.67 12.87
CA TYR A 80 19.95 -10.67 13.90
C TYR A 80 18.93 -9.52 13.97
N SER A 81 17.96 -9.47 13.06
CA SER A 81 16.96 -8.40 13.03
C SER A 81 15.57 -8.98 12.75
N ARG A 82 14.59 -8.56 13.53
CA ARG A 82 13.18 -8.86 13.30
C ARG A 82 12.37 -7.59 13.42
N GLY A 83 11.28 -7.50 12.68
CA GLY A 83 10.46 -6.31 12.72
C GLY A 83 9.08 -6.52 12.15
N VAL A 84 8.17 -5.65 12.56
CA VAL A 84 6.82 -5.55 12.03
C VAL A 84 6.58 -4.11 11.65
N SER A 85 6.03 -3.87 10.47
CA SER A 85 5.63 -2.54 10.02
C SER A 85 4.17 -2.54 9.61
N LEU A 86 3.48 -1.47 9.96
CA LEU A 86 2.11 -1.19 9.57
C LEU A 86 2.09 0.21 8.97
N SER A 87 1.62 0.32 7.75
CA SER A 87 1.52 1.58 7.02
C SER A 87 0.09 1.76 6.54
N PHE A 88 -0.49 2.92 6.82
CA PHE A 88 -1.81 3.30 6.35
C PHE A 88 -1.71 4.64 5.62
N VAL A 89 -2.34 4.78 4.47
CA VAL A 89 -2.36 6.01 3.69
C VAL A 89 -3.76 6.30 3.17
N GLU A 90 -4.26 7.48 3.50
CA GLU A 90 -5.48 8.06 2.98
C GLU A 90 -5.14 9.17 1.99
N PRO A 91 -5.36 8.98 0.68
CA PRO A 91 -4.94 9.95 -0.35
C PRO A 91 -5.84 11.18 -0.46
N TYR A 92 -7.06 11.13 0.10
CA TYR A 92 -8.06 12.20 0.03
C TYR A 92 -8.58 12.57 1.42
N LEU A 93 -7.73 13.16 2.25
CA LEU A 93 -8.13 13.59 3.59
C LEU A 93 -9.19 14.70 3.49
N LEU A 94 -10.39 14.46 4.02
CA LEU A 94 -11.51 15.43 4.06
C LEU A 94 -11.89 15.99 2.67
N ASP A 95 -11.87 15.16 1.62
CA ASP A 95 -12.09 15.53 0.21
C ASP A 95 -11.03 16.49 -0.39
N TYR A 96 -10.00 16.83 0.37
CA TYR A 96 -8.85 17.56 -0.14
C TYR A 96 -7.84 16.60 -0.75
N ARG A 97 -7.06 17.08 -1.72
CA ARG A 97 -5.94 16.34 -2.32
C ARG A 97 -4.71 16.37 -1.40
N VAL A 98 -4.91 15.92 -0.17
CA VAL A 98 -3.90 15.85 0.89
C VAL A 98 -3.82 14.40 1.33
N ALA A 99 -2.61 13.84 1.31
CA ALA A 99 -2.40 12.43 1.60
C ALA A 99 -1.94 12.25 3.05
N LEU A 100 -2.83 11.80 3.93
CA LEU A 100 -2.46 11.44 5.30
C LEU A 100 -1.85 10.05 5.32
N GLY A 101 -0.59 9.93 5.70
CA GLY A 101 0.07 8.66 5.96
C GLY A 101 0.33 8.46 7.45
N LEU A 102 0.08 7.25 7.95
CA LEU A 102 0.38 6.83 9.31
C LEU A 102 1.23 5.57 9.24
N ASP A 103 2.45 5.65 9.73
CA ASP A 103 3.39 4.54 9.73
C ASP A 103 3.74 4.17 11.18
N ALA A 104 3.54 2.91 11.54
CA ALA A 104 3.93 2.35 12.83
C ALA A 104 4.91 1.20 12.59
N TYR A 105 5.98 1.15 13.36
CA TYR A 105 6.97 0.09 13.20
C TYR A 105 7.52 -0.36 14.54
N TYR A 106 7.76 -1.66 14.61
CA TYR A 106 8.50 -2.33 15.66
C TYR A 106 9.72 -2.97 15.02
N LYS A 107 10.91 -2.72 15.56
CA LYS A 107 12.15 -3.37 15.14
C LYS A 107 12.92 -3.81 16.36
N GLU A 108 13.38 -5.06 16.34
CA GLU A 108 14.25 -5.62 17.35
C GLU A 108 15.50 -6.15 16.68
N GLN A 109 16.63 -5.59 17.11
CA GLN A 109 17.96 -6.05 16.75
C GLN A 109 18.51 -6.86 17.91
N LEU A 110 18.87 -8.10 17.61
CA LEU A 110 19.51 -9.00 18.55
C LEU A 110 21.02 -8.73 18.61
N PRO A 111 21.65 -9.09 19.74
CA PRO A 111 23.10 -9.08 19.82
C PRO A 111 23.71 -9.96 18.73
N SER A 112 24.77 -9.47 18.12
CA SER A 112 25.57 -10.15 17.08
C SER A 112 27.05 -9.92 17.41
N ASP A 113 27.95 -10.57 16.67
CA ASP A 113 29.41 -10.37 16.84
C ASP A 113 29.82 -8.89 16.69
N TYR A 114 29.01 -8.09 15.99
CA TYR A 114 29.19 -6.65 15.80
C TYR A 114 28.49 -5.77 16.85
N SER A 115 27.51 -6.28 17.60
CA SER A 115 26.76 -5.52 18.61
C SER A 115 26.45 -6.39 19.83
N THR A 116 27.09 -6.10 20.95
CA THR A 116 26.91 -6.87 22.20
C THR A 116 25.56 -6.62 22.88
N TYR A 117 24.83 -5.57 22.47
CA TYR A 117 23.55 -5.19 23.06
C TYR A 117 22.41 -5.33 22.05
N GLY A 118 21.25 -5.77 22.54
CA GLY A 118 20.02 -5.81 21.76
C GLY A 118 19.28 -4.48 21.85
N VAL A 119 18.77 -4.00 20.72
CA VAL A 119 18.01 -2.74 20.64
C VAL A 119 16.59 -3.04 20.22
N LYS A 120 15.63 -2.52 20.98
CA LYS A 120 14.20 -2.55 20.62
C LYS A 120 13.76 -1.14 20.32
N THR A 121 13.29 -0.94 19.10
CA THR A 121 12.79 0.33 18.60
C THR A 121 11.31 0.18 18.29
N VAL A 122 10.50 1.01 18.94
CA VAL A 122 9.08 1.16 18.61
C VAL A 122 8.88 2.60 18.20
N GLY A 123 8.29 2.81 17.03
CA GLY A 123 8.11 4.13 16.47
C GLY A 123 6.75 4.30 15.83
N PHE A 124 6.28 5.54 15.83
CA PHE A 124 5.10 5.98 15.12
C PHE A 124 5.43 7.27 14.40
N SER A 125 5.06 7.36 13.12
CA SER A 125 5.40 8.45 12.23
C SER A 125 4.19 8.83 11.38
N PRO A 126 3.48 9.92 11.69
CA PRO A 126 2.52 10.51 10.77
C PRO A 126 3.22 11.32 9.68
N ARG A 127 2.64 11.35 8.48
CA ARG A 127 3.10 12.15 7.32
C ARG A 127 1.90 12.75 6.57
N LEU A 128 2.12 13.87 5.90
CA LEU A 128 1.10 14.63 5.17
C LEU A 128 1.61 15.03 3.77
#